data_AF-A0A127Z6T5-F1
#
_entry.id   AF-A0A127Z6T5-F1
#
_cell.length_a   1.000
_cell.length_b   1.000
_cell.length_c   1.000
_cell.angle_alpha   90.00
_cell.angle_beta   90.00
_cell.angle_gamma   90.00
#
_symmetry.space_group_name_H-M   'P 1'
#
loop_
_entity.id
_entity.type
_entity.pdbx_description
1 polymer ?
#
loop_
_entity_poly.entity_id
_entity_poly.type
_entity_poly.pdbx_seq_one_letter_code
_entity_poly.pdbx_strand_id
1 'polypeptide(L)'
;MRWRSNSISIATITLALSVTLPILSTLTIAAALNDHGRLYRRQSQYQYIADEQDPLKAAADIQQMQYVPNNSSTPNPDWLIIKDDGGSSNPPWLSQVPFVQTPNAQNMQVGDGLMAWKEVPELDGFTLNRTFQVLPNLVMPMYISQSYKPGEDNSRIQRAIITLPGKPRDSWKYANLFRNALTVAASNPANGISADQVMIVGPVFLNSDDKEAGAVKEGELYWHGSQWQSGHKVRNEQPKVNLSSYHVLDNITDWIFKSGEFPSIKQVVLGGHSMGGQAVQRYAVLKKTKAYDDNVHFWVGNPGSWAWLDDQRPYQNETCKGWNSWGYGFGNVSSVIGYARRDVNASREAIVERFRSRKVHYAAGLADLGPGDTHCQAKMQGGSHLDRASQFVLSLGRLGGFPPNQTFDVIAGTSHQDYPMIRADKSVQRIFLSDFNTSFPLLANTTNPGDRPPRPHRNSTHHHDPTQPKLKMFATPKHRIIATGLLGGSVLFVIIFFSTLPLIFGDNYDERMYQIEMSSRRRLIS
;
A
#
# COMPACT_ATOMS: atom_id res chain seq x y z
N MET A 1 -48.97 23.15 70.93
CA MET A 1 -48.85 24.44 71.63
C MET A 1 -47.38 24.81 71.70
N ARG A 2 -47.03 26.01 71.21
CA ARG A 2 -45.75 26.75 71.35
C ARG A 2 -44.42 26.09 70.89
N TRP A 3 -43.95 26.69 69.80
CA TRP A 3 -42.60 26.80 69.26
C TRP A 3 -41.45 26.88 70.29
N ARG A 4 -40.29 26.35 69.88
CA ARG A 4 -38.99 27.04 70.00
C ARG A 4 -38.03 26.55 68.89
N SER A 5 -37.53 27.52 68.14
CA SER A 5 -36.40 27.42 67.23
C SER A 5 -35.11 27.16 68.02
N ASN A 6 -34.12 26.51 67.39
CA ASN A 6 -32.80 27.13 67.21
C ASN A 6 -31.82 26.26 66.40
N SER A 7 -31.11 26.96 65.52
CA SER A 7 -29.72 26.75 65.11
C SER A 7 -29.42 25.73 64.00
N ILE A 8 -29.30 26.27 62.79
CA ILE A 8 -28.53 25.71 61.69
C ILE A 8 -27.05 26.07 61.91
N SER A 9 -26.17 25.07 61.92
CA SER A 9 -24.75 25.21 61.60
C SER A 9 -24.36 24.09 60.66
N ILE A 10 -23.85 24.49 59.49
CA ILE A 10 -23.42 23.66 58.38
C ILE A 10 -21.93 23.41 58.54
N ALA A 11 -21.50 22.14 58.51
CA ALA A 11 -20.36 21.65 57.71
C ALA A 11 -19.95 20.24 58.16
N THR A 12 -20.22 19.21 57.35
CA THR A 12 -19.27 18.21 56.80
C THR A 12 -20.06 17.06 56.15
N ILE A 13 -20.01 16.94 54.83
CA ILE A 13 -19.24 15.95 54.06
C ILE A 13 -19.91 14.56 54.02
N THR A 14 -20.65 14.37 52.92
CA THR A 14 -20.60 13.21 52.00
C THR A 14 -20.79 11.81 52.56
N LEU A 15 -21.99 11.26 52.41
CA LEU A 15 -22.19 9.85 52.06
C LEU A 15 -23.52 9.70 51.31
N ALA A 16 -23.48 9.77 49.97
CA ALA A 16 -24.56 9.30 49.14
C ALA A 16 -23.98 8.25 48.19
N LEU A 17 -24.28 6.99 48.49
CA LEU A 17 -24.10 5.85 47.60
C LEU A 17 -24.72 6.18 46.23
N SER A 18 -23.89 6.36 45.21
CA SER A 18 -24.29 6.21 43.80
C SER A 18 -23.94 4.79 43.34
N VAL A 19 -24.76 3.82 43.74
CA VAL A 19 -24.79 2.52 43.08
C VAL A 19 -25.58 2.69 41.78
N THR A 20 -24.92 3.15 40.72
CA THR A 20 -25.50 3.12 39.36
C THR A 20 -24.42 2.85 38.31
N LEU A 21 -24.03 1.58 38.17
CA LEU A 21 -23.69 0.92 36.90
C LEU A 21 -23.60 -0.59 37.17
N PRO A 22 -24.38 -1.42 36.44
CA PRO A 22 -23.89 -1.97 35.17
C PRO A 22 -24.98 -2.16 34.09
N ILE A 23 -26.06 -1.38 34.09
CA ILE A 23 -27.20 -1.63 33.16
C ILE A 23 -26.86 -1.21 31.71
N LEU A 24 -25.98 -0.23 31.51
CA LEU A 24 -25.61 0.21 30.14
C LEU A 24 -24.70 -0.78 29.41
N SER A 25 -23.86 -1.53 30.13
CA SER A 25 -22.94 -2.52 29.54
C SER A 25 -23.63 -3.83 29.14
N THR A 26 -24.68 -4.22 29.85
CA THR A 26 -25.41 -5.46 29.57
C THR A 26 -26.38 -5.29 28.39
N LEU A 27 -26.97 -4.10 28.22
CA LEU A 27 -27.84 -3.76 27.10
C LEU A 27 -27.08 -3.73 25.75
N THR A 28 -25.85 -3.22 25.72
CA THR A 28 -25.03 -3.20 24.50
C THR A 28 -24.56 -4.59 24.11
N ILE A 29 -24.18 -5.42 25.08
CA ILE A 29 -23.79 -6.83 24.85
C ILE A 29 -25.00 -7.65 24.35
N ALA A 30 -26.18 -7.49 24.96
CA ALA A 30 -27.39 -8.18 24.55
C ALA A 30 -27.85 -7.80 23.13
N ALA A 31 -27.74 -6.51 22.75
CA ALA A 31 -28.05 -6.04 21.41
C ALA A 31 -27.06 -6.59 20.37
N ALA A 32 -25.75 -6.59 20.67
CA ALA A 32 -24.72 -7.16 19.79
C ALA A 32 -24.91 -8.68 19.58
N LEU A 33 -25.22 -9.43 20.64
CA LEU A 33 -25.51 -10.86 20.57
C LEU A 33 -26.73 -11.17 19.67
N ASN A 34 -27.76 -10.32 19.71
CA ASN A 34 -28.98 -10.51 18.92
C ASN A 34 -28.76 -10.25 17.41
N ASP A 35 -27.96 -9.23 17.06
CA ASP A 35 -27.61 -8.91 15.67
C ASP A 35 -26.67 -9.99 15.07
N HIS A 36 -25.67 -10.45 15.83
CA HIS A 36 -24.83 -11.61 15.47
C HIS A 36 -25.68 -12.85 15.18
N GLY A 37 -26.71 -13.12 16.01
CA GLY A 37 -27.62 -14.25 15.83
C GLY A 37 -28.54 -14.16 14.59
N ARG A 38 -28.77 -12.96 14.03
CA ARG A 38 -29.55 -12.78 12.79
C ARG A 38 -28.71 -13.03 11.54
N LEU A 39 -27.49 -12.52 11.51
CA LEU A 39 -26.58 -12.75 10.38
C LEU A 39 -26.16 -14.22 10.29
N TYR A 40 -25.79 -14.84 11.41
CA TYR A 40 -25.46 -16.27 11.43
C TYR A 40 -26.61 -17.12 10.89
N ARG A 41 -27.86 -16.81 11.25
CA ARG A 41 -29.04 -17.48 10.68
C ARG A 41 -29.15 -17.33 9.16
N ARG A 42 -28.94 -16.12 8.61
CA ARG A 42 -29.01 -15.88 7.15
C ARG A 42 -27.89 -16.58 6.38
N GLN A 43 -26.68 -16.60 6.94
CA GLN A 43 -25.51 -17.22 6.33
C GLN A 43 -25.41 -18.72 6.58
N SER A 44 -26.07 -19.26 7.61
CA SER A 44 -25.97 -20.68 7.98
C SER A 44 -26.27 -21.63 6.82
N GLN A 45 -27.27 -21.30 5.99
CA GLN A 45 -27.61 -22.07 4.80
C GLN A 45 -26.53 -22.05 3.71
N TYR A 46 -25.62 -21.07 3.74
CA TYR A 46 -24.52 -20.88 2.77
C TYR A 46 -23.14 -21.17 3.37
N GLN A 47 -23.06 -21.63 4.63
CA GLN A 47 -21.79 -21.92 5.30
C GLN A 47 -20.96 -22.94 4.51
N TYR A 48 -21.61 -23.91 3.87
CA TYR A 48 -20.95 -24.91 3.03
C TYR A 48 -20.11 -24.29 1.89
N ILE A 49 -20.47 -23.10 1.39
CA ILE A 49 -19.69 -22.37 0.36
C ILE A 49 -18.38 -21.87 0.96
N ALA A 50 -18.41 -21.41 2.22
CA ALA A 50 -17.20 -21.02 2.92
C ALA A 50 -16.33 -22.23 3.30
N ASP A 51 -16.89 -23.43 3.39
CA ASP A 51 -16.11 -24.64 3.69
C ASP A 51 -15.59 -25.35 2.43
N GLU A 52 -16.11 -24.97 1.25
CA GLU A 52 -15.74 -25.50 -0.05
C GLU A 52 -14.26 -25.22 -0.38
N GLN A 53 -13.56 -26.27 -0.83
CA GLN A 53 -12.14 -26.23 -1.15
C GLN A 53 -11.89 -26.04 -2.64
N ASP A 54 -12.83 -26.45 -3.51
CA ASP A 54 -12.76 -26.17 -4.94
C ASP A 54 -13.16 -24.72 -5.23
N PRO A 55 -12.23 -23.86 -5.70
CA PRO A 55 -12.50 -22.47 -6.00
C PRO A 55 -13.64 -22.25 -7.01
N LEU A 56 -13.71 -23.10 -8.05
CA LEU A 56 -14.72 -22.98 -9.10
C LEU A 56 -16.08 -23.43 -8.60
N LYS A 57 -16.13 -24.48 -7.77
CA LYS A 57 -17.38 -24.91 -7.14
C LYS A 57 -17.89 -23.86 -6.15
N ALA A 58 -17.04 -23.33 -5.28
CA ALA A 58 -17.43 -22.27 -4.35
C ALA A 58 -17.98 -21.04 -5.10
N ALA A 59 -17.32 -20.63 -6.19
CA ALA A 59 -17.78 -19.53 -7.02
C ALA A 59 -19.10 -19.84 -7.75
N ALA A 60 -19.28 -21.06 -8.25
CA ALA A 60 -20.54 -21.49 -8.88
C ALA A 60 -21.71 -21.53 -7.87
N ASP A 61 -21.46 -22.02 -6.65
CA ASP A 61 -22.46 -22.08 -5.58
C ASP A 61 -22.88 -20.68 -5.11
N ILE A 62 -21.96 -19.70 -5.10
CA ILE A 62 -22.29 -18.28 -4.88
C ILE A 62 -23.29 -17.77 -5.92
N GLN A 63 -23.15 -18.19 -7.17
CA GLN A 63 -24.06 -17.80 -8.25
C GLN A 63 -25.46 -18.45 -8.14
N GLN A 64 -25.64 -19.41 -7.23
CA GLN A 64 -26.95 -19.96 -6.87
C GLN A 64 -27.57 -19.29 -5.63
N MET A 65 -26.84 -18.41 -4.93
CA MET A 65 -27.35 -17.72 -3.76
C MET A 65 -28.47 -16.74 -4.13
N GLN A 66 -29.54 -16.75 -3.34
CA GLN A 66 -30.64 -15.81 -3.52
C GLN A 66 -30.15 -14.36 -3.35
N TYR A 67 -30.54 -13.49 -4.28
CA TYR A 67 -30.20 -12.06 -4.29
C TYR A 67 -28.71 -11.71 -4.47
N VAL A 68 -27.86 -12.64 -4.93
CA VAL A 68 -26.45 -12.34 -5.23
C VAL A 68 -26.22 -11.99 -6.71
N PRO A 69 -26.60 -12.84 -7.70
CA PRO A 69 -26.30 -12.58 -9.10
C PRO A 69 -26.93 -11.26 -9.61
N ASN A 70 -26.09 -10.40 -10.19
CA ASN A 70 -26.45 -9.11 -10.79
C ASN A 70 -27.24 -8.14 -9.88
N ASN A 71 -27.19 -8.34 -8.55
CA ASN A 71 -27.92 -7.49 -7.62
C ASN A 71 -27.02 -6.41 -7.03
N SER A 72 -27.32 -5.14 -7.33
CA SER A 72 -26.61 -3.97 -6.78
C SER A 72 -27.34 -3.27 -5.64
N SER A 73 -28.22 -3.98 -4.94
CA SER A 73 -28.91 -3.43 -3.77
C SER A 73 -27.91 -3.09 -2.66
N THR A 74 -28.12 -1.98 -1.98
CA THR A 74 -27.35 -1.66 -0.78
C THR A 74 -27.70 -2.69 0.31
N PRO A 75 -26.71 -3.36 0.92
CA PRO A 75 -26.96 -4.30 2.00
C PRO A 75 -27.55 -3.56 3.19
N ASN A 76 -28.45 -4.20 3.92
CA ASN A 76 -28.94 -3.67 5.19
C ASN A 76 -27.78 -3.68 6.21
N PRO A 77 -27.46 -2.56 6.88
CA PRO A 77 -26.39 -2.48 7.89
C PRO A 77 -26.50 -3.51 9.02
N ASP A 78 -27.71 -3.98 9.33
CA ASP A 78 -27.94 -5.07 10.31
C ASP A 78 -27.37 -6.42 9.84
N TRP A 79 -26.83 -6.50 8.63
CA TRP A 79 -26.14 -7.67 8.06
C TRP A 79 -24.62 -7.54 8.15
N LEU A 80 -24.09 -6.69 9.01
CA LEU A 80 -22.67 -6.63 9.36
C LEU A 80 -22.42 -7.44 10.62
N ILE A 81 -21.27 -8.11 10.70
CA ILE A 81 -20.95 -8.98 11.84
C ILE A 81 -20.60 -8.13 13.04
N ILE A 82 -19.68 -7.21 12.86
CA ILE A 82 -19.41 -6.17 13.86
C ILE A 82 -20.18 -4.92 13.41
N LYS A 83 -20.73 -4.14 14.34
CA LYS A 83 -21.24 -2.82 13.98
C LYS A 83 -20.06 -2.00 13.41
N ASP A 84 -20.32 -1.24 12.36
CA ASP A 84 -19.31 -0.49 11.59
C ASP A 84 -18.34 -1.39 10.79
N ASP A 85 -17.10 -0.95 10.57
CA ASP A 85 -16.09 -1.69 9.78
C ASP A 85 -15.36 -2.79 10.58
N GLY A 86 -15.65 -2.90 11.88
CA GLY A 86 -14.99 -3.83 12.78
C GLY A 86 -13.53 -3.50 13.10
N GLY A 87 -13.03 -2.33 12.70
CA GLY A 87 -11.64 -1.89 12.86
C GLY A 87 -11.30 -1.26 14.21
N SER A 88 -12.20 -1.37 15.21
CA SER A 88 -12.09 -0.74 16.52
C SER A 88 -11.88 -1.71 17.68
N SER A 89 -12.02 -3.02 17.48
CA SER A 89 -11.80 -4.00 18.55
C SER A 89 -11.68 -5.44 18.04
N ASN A 90 -11.11 -6.30 18.90
CA ASN A 90 -11.23 -7.74 18.74
C ASN A 90 -12.64 -8.22 19.14
N PRO A 91 -13.17 -9.26 18.49
CA PRO A 91 -14.41 -9.88 18.93
C PRO A 91 -14.24 -10.55 20.32
N PRO A 92 -15.33 -10.86 21.04
CA PRO A 92 -15.26 -11.37 22.41
C PRO A 92 -14.37 -12.61 22.61
N TRP A 93 -14.32 -13.54 21.64
CA TRP A 93 -13.50 -14.75 21.70
C TRP A 93 -11.99 -14.50 21.45
N LEU A 94 -11.61 -13.28 21.08
CA LEU A 94 -10.23 -12.80 20.97
C LEU A 94 -9.94 -11.67 21.97
N SER A 95 -10.74 -11.55 23.04
CA SER A 95 -10.59 -10.49 24.05
C SER A 95 -9.25 -10.53 24.81
N GLN A 96 -8.61 -11.70 24.88
CA GLN A 96 -7.28 -11.89 25.44
C GLN A 96 -6.15 -11.42 24.52
N VAL A 97 -6.40 -11.26 23.22
CA VAL A 97 -5.40 -10.81 22.26
C VAL A 97 -5.37 -9.28 22.28
N PRO A 98 -4.20 -8.66 22.51
CA PRO A 98 -4.08 -7.20 22.47
C PRO A 98 -4.58 -6.62 21.14
N PHE A 99 -5.29 -5.51 21.23
CA PHE A 99 -5.72 -4.72 20.08
C PHE A 99 -5.27 -3.28 20.29
N VAL A 100 -4.50 -2.75 19.35
CA VAL A 100 -4.08 -1.35 19.40
C VAL A 100 -4.96 -0.54 18.45
N GLN A 101 -5.55 0.52 19.00
CA GLN A 101 -6.48 1.39 18.28
C GLN A 101 -5.78 2.14 17.15
N THR A 102 -6.51 2.34 16.06
CA THR A 102 -6.03 3.19 14.98
C THR A 102 -6.10 4.65 15.42
N PRO A 103 -5.02 5.44 15.27
CA PRO A 103 -5.06 6.85 15.60
C PRO A 103 -6.03 7.60 14.67
N ASN A 104 -6.73 8.58 15.24
CA ASN A 104 -7.50 9.54 14.47
C ASN A 104 -6.54 10.49 13.73
N ALA A 105 -6.97 10.98 12.58
CA ALA A 105 -6.26 12.01 11.83
C ALA A 105 -7.23 13.11 11.42
N GLN A 106 -6.76 14.35 11.39
CA GLN A 106 -7.58 15.47 10.93
C GLN A 106 -7.85 15.37 9.42
N ASN A 107 -9.10 15.62 9.06
CA ASN A 107 -9.55 15.67 7.68
C ASN A 107 -10.50 16.85 7.46
N MET A 108 -10.84 17.07 6.20
CA MET A 108 -11.89 17.99 5.79
C MET A 108 -12.69 17.41 4.63
N GLN A 109 -13.96 17.80 4.59
CA GLN A 109 -14.81 17.58 3.43
C GLN A 109 -14.30 18.47 2.29
N VAL A 110 -14.18 17.89 1.11
CA VAL A 110 -13.98 18.61 -0.15
C VAL A 110 -15.23 18.39 -1.03
N GLY A 111 -15.28 19.00 -2.21
CA GLY A 111 -16.44 18.89 -3.10
C GLY A 111 -16.90 17.45 -3.36
N ASP A 112 -18.18 17.27 -3.71
CA ASP A 112 -18.79 15.98 -4.08
C ASP A 112 -18.73 14.87 -3.00
N GLY A 113 -18.70 15.25 -1.71
CA GLY A 113 -18.68 14.30 -0.59
C GLY A 113 -17.38 13.50 -0.47
N LEU A 114 -16.32 14.00 -1.10
CA LEU A 114 -14.97 13.46 -0.97
C LEU A 114 -14.30 14.05 0.29
N MET A 115 -13.29 13.33 0.78
CA MET A 115 -12.53 13.71 1.96
C MET A 115 -11.07 13.95 1.58
N ALA A 116 -10.45 14.95 2.21
CA ALA A 116 -9.03 15.21 2.16
C ALA A 116 -8.41 15.15 3.55
N TRP A 117 -7.28 14.47 3.69
CA TRP A 117 -6.52 14.44 4.94
C TRP A 117 -5.69 15.70 5.08
N LYS A 118 -5.70 16.29 6.28
CA LYS A 118 -4.84 17.45 6.62
C LYS A 118 -3.47 17.01 7.10
N GLU A 119 -3.38 15.78 7.57
CA GLU A 119 -2.16 15.21 8.12
C GLU A 119 -2.11 13.69 7.90
N VAL A 120 -0.92 13.14 8.12
CA VAL A 120 -0.68 11.70 8.25
C VAL A 120 -0.19 11.51 9.68
N PRO A 121 -0.93 10.80 10.54
CA PRO A 121 -0.67 10.76 11.97
C PRO A 121 0.58 9.94 12.32
N GLU A 122 1.12 10.05 13.52
CA GLU A 122 2.05 9.04 14.02
C GLU A 122 1.28 7.76 14.39
N LEU A 123 1.94 6.60 14.28
CA LEU A 123 1.33 5.30 14.54
C LEU A 123 2.18 4.49 15.53
N ASP A 124 1.59 4.11 16.65
CA ASP A 124 2.28 3.32 17.67
C ASP A 124 2.77 1.96 17.14
N GLY A 125 4.01 1.60 17.49
CA GLY A 125 4.71 0.43 16.96
C GLY A 125 5.21 0.56 15.51
N PHE A 126 5.12 1.74 14.91
CA PHE A 126 5.63 2.04 13.56
C PHE A 126 6.52 3.28 13.54
N THR A 127 7.40 3.33 12.55
CA THR A 127 8.10 4.55 12.14
C THR A 127 7.44 5.09 10.88
N LEU A 128 6.99 6.35 10.90
CA LEU A 128 6.59 7.07 9.70
C LEU A 128 7.83 7.53 8.94
N ASN A 129 8.38 6.66 8.09
CA ASN A 129 9.53 6.99 7.25
C ASN A 129 9.11 7.93 6.11
N ARG A 130 9.73 9.11 6.07
CA ARG A 130 9.56 10.10 4.99
C ARG A 130 10.89 10.36 4.26
N THR A 131 11.74 9.35 4.16
CA THR A 131 13.08 9.46 3.54
C THR A 131 13.31 8.47 2.40
N PHE A 132 12.39 7.52 2.18
CA PHE A 132 12.49 6.54 1.11
C PHE A 132 12.33 7.19 -0.27
N GLN A 133 13.45 7.41 -0.96
CA GLN A 133 13.48 8.00 -2.30
C GLN A 133 13.19 6.94 -3.37
N VAL A 134 12.08 7.10 -4.09
CA VAL A 134 11.76 6.27 -5.27
C VAL A 134 12.60 6.72 -6.47
N LEU A 135 12.81 8.03 -6.58
CA LEU A 135 13.74 8.70 -7.48
C LEU A 135 14.38 9.87 -6.69
N PRO A 136 15.51 10.44 -7.17
CA PRO A 136 16.11 11.60 -6.52
C PRO A 136 15.08 12.71 -6.26
N ASN A 137 14.97 13.16 -5.00
CA ASN A 137 14.02 14.17 -4.51
C ASN A 137 12.53 13.81 -4.62
N LEU A 138 12.19 12.54 -4.89
CA LEU A 138 10.83 12.04 -4.92
C LEU A 138 10.66 10.92 -3.90
N VAL A 139 9.97 11.24 -2.81
CA VAL A 139 9.87 10.40 -1.61
C VAL A 139 8.52 9.69 -1.58
N MET A 140 8.53 8.39 -1.29
CA MET A 140 7.32 7.68 -0.87
C MET A 140 7.29 7.63 0.67
N PRO A 141 6.39 8.38 1.34
CA PRO A 141 6.18 8.20 2.76
C PRO A 141 5.62 6.79 3.05
N MET A 142 6.11 6.13 4.11
CA MET A 142 5.69 4.78 4.49
C MET A 142 5.69 4.59 6.00
N TYR A 143 4.70 3.88 6.52
CA TYR A 143 4.80 3.28 7.85
C TYR A 143 5.62 2.01 7.76
N ILE A 144 6.63 1.84 8.61
CA ILE A 144 7.38 0.59 8.72
C ILE A 144 7.33 0.14 10.18
N SER A 145 6.94 -1.11 10.43
CA SER A 145 6.86 -1.64 11.80
C SER A 145 8.22 -1.62 12.48
N GLN A 146 8.23 -1.37 13.79
CA GLN A 146 9.46 -1.29 14.60
C GLN A 146 10.24 -2.62 14.71
N SER A 147 9.73 -3.71 14.12
CA SER A 147 10.52 -4.93 13.86
C SER A 147 11.73 -4.67 12.97
N TYR A 148 11.67 -3.65 12.09
CA TYR A 148 12.78 -3.21 11.27
C TYR A 148 13.55 -2.07 11.94
N LYS A 149 14.87 -2.20 11.97
CA LYS A 149 15.79 -1.22 12.54
C LYS A 149 16.86 -0.85 11.51
N PRO A 150 16.82 0.35 10.93
CA PRO A 150 17.79 0.78 9.92
C PRO A 150 19.23 0.73 10.45
N GLY A 151 20.13 0.09 9.70
CA GLY A 151 21.55 -0.03 10.07
C GLY A 151 21.86 -1.03 11.19
N GLU A 152 20.86 -1.74 11.71
CA GLU A 152 21.02 -2.80 12.71
C GLU A 152 20.79 -4.19 12.09
N ASP A 153 20.91 -5.24 12.92
CA ASP A 153 20.61 -6.61 12.52
C ASP A 153 19.10 -6.84 12.36
N ASN A 154 18.68 -7.13 11.13
CA ASN A 154 17.31 -7.47 10.77
C ASN A 154 17.16 -8.95 10.36
N SER A 155 18.10 -9.83 10.78
CA SER A 155 18.10 -11.27 10.47
C SER A 155 16.90 -12.05 11.01
N ARG A 156 16.12 -11.48 11.92
CA ARG A 156 14.87 -12.07 12.42
C ARG A 156 13.74 -11.98 11.39
N ILE A 157 13.74 -10.96 10.52
CA ILE A 157 12.68 -10.72 9.56
C ILE A 157 12.74 -11.76 8.43
N GLN A 158 11.72 -12.60 8.35
CA GLN A 158 11.57 -13.64 7.33
C GLN A 158 10.46 -13.34 6.33
N ARG A 159 9.50 -12.49 6.71
CA ARG A 159 8.39 -12.08 5.86
C ARG A 159 8.18 -10.58 5.94
N ALA A 160 7.90 -9.96 4.80
CA ALA A 160 7.42 -8.59 4.77
C ALA A 160 6.01 -8.51 4.17
N ILE A 161 5.15 -7.68 4.75
CA ILE A 161 3.78 -7.44 4.30
C ILE A 161 3.69 -5.99 3.84
N ILE A 162 3.36 -5.78 2.56
CA ILE A 162 3.11 -4.45 1.99
C ILE A 162 1.60 -4.23 1.96
N THR A 163 1.10 -3.27 2.74
CA THR A 163 -0.34 -3.02 2.89
C THR A 163 -0.82 -1.89 2.00
N LEU A 164 -1.94 -2.07 1.30
CA LEU A 164 -2.55 -1.08 0.43
C LEU A 164 -3.86 -0.56 1.05
N PRO A 165 -4.05 0.77 1.15
CA PRO A 165 -5.21 1.36 1.82
C PRO A 165 -6.52 1.17 1.06
N GLY A 166 -7.63 1.42 1.77
CA GLY A 166 -8.96 1.49 1.17
C GLY A 166 -9.21 2.82 0.45
N LYS A 167 -10.47 3.03 0.04
CA LYS A 167 -10.92 4.29 -0.60
C LYS A 167 -10.58 5.55 0.20
N PRO A 168 -10.65 5.55 1.55
CA PRO A 168 -10.30 6.73 2.34
C PRO A 168 -8.82 7.11 2.29
N ARG A 169 -7.91 6.27 1.77
CA ARG A 169 -6.45 6.52 1.75
C ARG A 169 -5.79 6.56 3.14
N ASP A 170 -6.45 6.00 4.13
CA ASP A 170 -6.03 5.83 5.53
C ASP A 170 -4.96 4.74 5.68
N SER A 171 -3.78 4.96 5.09
CA SER A 171 -2.70 3.97 5.02
C SER A 171 -2.20 3.50 6.40
N TRP A 172 -2.27 4.38 7.42
CA TRP A 172 -1.96 4.02 8.81
C TRP A 172 -2.95 3.02 9.39
N LYS A 173 -4.25 3.17 9.06
CA LYS A 173 -5.28 2.20 9.47
C LYS A 173 -4.93 0.83 8.94
N TYR A 174 -4.62 0.72 7.65
CA TYR A 174 -4.31 -0.58 7.05
C TYR A 174 -3.04 -1.21 7.63
N ALA A 175 -1.97 -0.42 7.83
CA ALA A 175 -0.78 -0.92 8.53
C ALA A 175 -1.12 -1.44 9.94
N ASN A 176 -1.94 -0.69 10.69
CA ASN A 176 -2.40 -1.01 12.04
C ASN A 176 -3.27 -2.29 12.07
N LEU A 177 -4.20 -2.44 11.13
CA LEU A 177 -5.10 -3.60 11.04
C LEU A 177 -4.33 -4.88 10.70
N PHE A 178 -3.36 -4.80 9.78
CA PHE A 178 -2.47 -5.93 9.51
C PHE A 178 -1.59 -6.26 10.72
N ARG A 179 -1.13 -5.27 11.51
CA ARG A 179 -0.41 -5.52 12.78
C ARG A 179 -1.31 -6.23 13.81
N ASN A 180 -2.56 -5.80 13.95
CA ASN A 180 -3.50 -6.45 14.86
C ASN A 180 -3.80 -7.90 14.41
N ALA A 181 -3.96 -8.14 13.11
CA ALA A 181 -4.12 -9.50 12.58
C ALA A 181 -2.87 -10.37 12.74
N LEU A 182 -1.66 -9.79 12.59
CA LEU A 182 -0.40 -10.46 12.92
C LEU A 182 -0.34 -10.83 14.40
N THR A 183 -0.84 -9.96 15.29
CA THR A 183 -0.89 -10.23 16.74
C THR A 183 -1.81 -11.42 17.03
N VAL A 184 -2.97 -11.50 16.37
CA VAL A 184 -3.83 -12.70 16.43
C VAL A 184 -3.09 -13.94 15.96
N ALA A 185 -2.43 -13.86 14.80
CA ALA A 185 -1.69 -14.99 14.23
C ALA A 185 -0.55 -15.47 15.15
N ALA A 186 0.23 -14.55 15.72
CA ALA A 186 1.35 -14.86 16.62
C ALA A 186 0.90 -15.28 18.02
N SER A 187 -0.31 -14.91 18.45
CA SER A 187 -0.86 -15.32 19.75
C SER A 187 -1.28 -16.79 19.80
N ASN A 188 -1.43 -17.44 18.64
CA ASN A 188 -1.70 -18.87 18.54
C ASN A 188 -0.39 -19.65 18.34
N PRO A 189 0.12 -20.38 19.35
CA PRO A 189 1.38 -21.10 19.24
C PRO A 189 1.40 -22.16 18.12
N ALA A 190 0.24 -22.70 17.74
CA ALA A 190 0.12 -23.67 16.66
C ALA A 190 0.52 -23.11 15.28
N ASN A 191 0.50 -21.78 15.12
CA ASN A 191 0.91 -21.12 13.88
C ASN A 191 2.43 -21.08 13.70
N GLY A 192 3.22 -21.26 14.77
CA GLY A 192 4.68 -21.38 14.68
C GLY A 192 5.41 -20.12 14.18
N ILE A 193 4.79 -18.94 14.29
CA ILE A 193 5.39 -17.65 13.91
C ILE A 193 5.49 -16.72 15.12
N SER A 194 6.46 -15.81 15.10
CA SER A 194 6.58 -14.72 16.06
C SER A 194 6.44 -13.37 15.36
N ALA A 195 5.85 -12.37 16.04
CA ALA A 195 5.56 -11.07 15.44
C ALA A 195 6.82 -10.33 14.97
N ASP A 196 7.97 -10.53 15.63
CA ASP A 196 9.26 -9.93 15.27
C ASP A 196 9.88 -10.52 13.98
N GLN A 197 9.32 -11.63 13.48
CA GLN A 197 9.75 -12.24 12.21
C GLN A 197 9.02 -11.66 10.99
N VAL A 198 8.02 -10.80 11.22
CA VAL A 198 7.18 -10.21 10.17
C VAL A 198 7.32 -8.69 10.21
N MET A 199 7.80 -8.11 9.12
CA MET A 199 7.78 -6.66 8.92
C MET A 199 6.50 -6.23 8.20
N ILE A 200 5.89 -5.13 8.63
CA ILE A 200 4.75 -4.52 7.95
C ILE A 200 5.21 -3.17 7.38
N VAL A 201 4.91 -2.96 6.10
CA VAL A 201 5.22 -1.74 5.35
C VAL A 201 3.89 -1.21 4.79
N GLY A 202 3.48 -0.02 5.19
CA GLY A 202 2.28 0.67 4.72
C GLY A 202 2.64 1.93 3.95
N PRO A 203 2.83 1.85 2.61
CA PRO A 203 3.10 3.03 1.80
C PRO A 203 1.88 3.97 1.80
N VAL A 204 2.14 5.26 2.00
CA VAL A 204 1.12 6.29 2.17
C VAL A 204 0.69 6.85 0.81
N PHE A 205 -0.43 6.35 0.28
CA PHE A 205 -0.99 6.77 -1.00
C PHE A 205 -1.97 7.93 -0.86
N LEU A 206 -1.47 9.16 -0.99
CA LEU A 206 -2.27 10.39 -0.95
C LEU A 206 -2.60 10.93 -2.34
N ASN A 207 -3.59 11.81 -2.40
CA ASN A 207 -4.04 12.45 -3.64
C ASN A 207 -3.83 13.98 -3.64
N SER A 208 -4.22 14.62 -4.74
CA SER A 208 -4.17 16.08 -4.90
C SER A 208 -4.94 16.84 -3.81
N ASP A 209 -6.10 16.32 -3.38
CA ASP A 209 -6.93 16.97 -2.35
C ASP A 209 -6.20 16.92 -0.99
N ASP A 210 -5.58 15.78 -0.66
CA ASP A 210 -4.76 15.63 0.55
C ASP A 210 -3.53 16.56 0.52
N LYS A 211 -2.96 16.80 -0.65
CA LYS A 211 -1.87 17.78 -0.82
C LYS A 211 -2.35 19.20 -0.57
N GLU A 212 -3.50 19.58 -1.13
CA GLU A 212 -4.09 20.92 -0.93
C GLU A 212 -4.50 21.14 0.53
N ALA A 213 -4.93 20.08 1.23
CA ALA A 213 -5.26 20.11 2.64
C ALA A 213 -4.04 20.09 3.59
N GLY A 214 -2.83 19.80 3.07
CA GLY A 214 -1.57 19.90 3.82
C GLY A 214 -0.91 18.58 4.26
N ALA A 215 -1.48 17.42 3.93
CA ALA A 215 -0.94 16.13 4.36
C ALA A 215 0.34 15.68 3.60
N VAL A 216 0.51 16.16 2.35
CA VAL A 216 1.64 15.83 1.48
C VAL A 216 2.77 16.85 1.69
N LYS A 217 3.94 16.40 2.14
CA LYS A 217 5.12 17.27 2.31
C LYS A 217 5.88 17.47 1.00
N GLU A 218 6.81 18.41 0.99
CA GLU A 218 7.66 18.68 -0.18
C GLU A 218 8.40 17.41 -0.65
N GLY A 219 8.38 17.17 -1.96
CA GLY A 219 8.99 15.98 -2.58
C GLY A 219 8.20 14.68 -2.43
N GLU A 220 7.14 14.64 -1.61
CA GLU A 220 6.35 13.41 -1.44
C GLU A 220 5.47 13.12 -2.64
N LEU A 221 5.34 11.83 -2.98
CA LEU A 221 4.52 11.36 -4.09
C LEU A 221 3.03 11.45 -3.78
N TYR A 222 2.26 11.93 -4.75
CA TYR A 222 0.79 11.98 -4.67
C TYR A 222 0.16 11.74 -6.05
N TRP A 223 -1.12 11.37 -6.07
CA TRP A 223 -1.84 10.98 -7.30
C TRP A 223 -3.12 11.80 -7.52
N HIS A 224 -3.75 11.61 -8.68
CA HIS A 224 -5.09 12.12 -8.90
C HIS A 224 -6.14 11.18 -8.32
N GLY A 225 -7.03 11.69 -7.46
CA GLY A 225 -8.15 10.91 -6.92
C GLY A 225 -7.72 9.51 -6.47
N SER A 226 -8.37 8.49 -7.02
CA SER A 226 -8.05 7.08 -6.77
C SER A 226 -7.17 6.43 -7.85
N GLN A 227 -6.53 7.21 -8.73
CA GLN A 227 -5.76 6.63 -9.84
C GLN A 227 -4.48 5.89 -9.40
N TRP A 228 -4.04 6.08 -8.14
CA TRP A 228 -2.94 5.34 -7.55
C TRP A 228 -3.23 3.82 -7.52
N GLN A 229 -4.48 3.39 -7.30
CA GLN A 229 -4.77 1.96 -7.22
C GLN A 229 -4.60 1.27 -8.58
N SER A 230 -4.78 1.99 -9.69
CA SER A 230 -4.68 1.43 -11.04
C SER A 230 -3.34 1.76 -11.70
N GLY A 231 -2.30 2.06 -10.91
CA GLY A 231 -0.96 2.20 -11.45
C GLY A 231 -0.72 3.49 -12.23
N HIS A 232 -1.56 4.53 -12.08
CA HIS A 232 -1.33 5.76 -12.82
C HIS A 232 -0.11 6.52 -12.29
N LYS A 233 0.35 7.48 -13.09
CA LYS A 233 1.51 8.31 -12.76
C LYS A 233 1.20 9.28 -11.61
N VAL A 234 2.24 9.61 -10.87
CA VAL A 234 2.24 10.68 -9.85
C VAL A 234 1.92 12.03 -10.48
N ARG A 235 1.45 12.95 -9.64
CA ARG A 235 1.09 14.33 -10.01
C ARG A 235 2.19 15.36 -9.76
N ASN A 236 3.32 14.94 -9.19
CA ASN A 236 4.47 15.80 -8.95
C ASN A 236 4.95 16.50 -10.24
N GLU A 237 5.16 17.81 -10.16
CA GLU A 237 5.62 18.63 -11.28
C GLU A 237 7.12 18.93 -11.23
N GLN A 238 7.75 18.79 -10.05
CA GLN A 238 9.15 19.08 -9.81
C GLN A 238 9.82 17.90 -9.07
N PRO A 239 10.62 17.06 -9.77
CA PRO A 239 10.74 16.98 -11.22
C PRO A 239 9.49 16.36 -11.86
N LYS A 240 9.16 16.79 -13.09
CA LYS A 240 8.10 16.17 -13.89
C LYS A 240 8.54 14.78 -14.35
N VAL A 241 7.92 13.74 -13.80
CA VAL A 241 8.26 12.35 -14.08
C VAL A 241 7.04 11.53 -14.52
N ASN A 242 7.30 10.43 -15.24
CA ASN A 242 6.27 9.45 -15.58
C ASN A 242 6.34 8.23 -14.63
N LEU A 243 6.28 8.50 -13.33
CA LEU A 243 6.41 7.49 -12.28
C LEU A 243 5.03 6.94 -11.89
N SER A 244 4.73 5.72 -12.33
CA SER A 244 3.56 4.92 -11.88
C SER A 244 3.67 4.51 -10.41
N SER A 245 2.54 4.39 -9.70
CA SER A 245 2.48 3.72 -8.37
C SER A 245 2.97 2.27 -8.41
N TYR A 246 2.93 1.58 -9.55
CA TYR A 246 3.49 0.23 -9.68
C TYR A 246 5.02 0.22 -9.68
N HIS A 247 5.67 1.30 -10.13
CA HIS A 247 7.12 1.45 -9.93
C HIS A 247 7.45 1.64 -8.45
N VAL A 248 6.57 2.28 -7.67
CA VAL A 248 6.75 2.42 -6.21
C VAL A 248 6.71 1.04 -5.55
N LEU A 249 5.73 0.21 -5.89
CA LEU A 249 5.64 -1.17 -5.38
C LEU A 249 6.83 -2.03 -5.81
N ASP A 250 7.28 -1.89 -7.06
CA ASP A 250 8.50 -2.54 -7.54
C ASP A 250 9.73 -2.10 -6.72
N ASN A 251 9.88 -0.80 -6.43
CA ASN A 251 11.01 -0.27 -5.65
C ASN A 251 10.99 -0.75 -4.19
N ILE A 252 9.82 -0.81 -3.54
CA ILE A 252 9.71 -1.33 -2.17
C ILE A 252 10.06 -2.81 -2.13
N THR A 253 9.55 -3.59 -3.10
CA THR A 253 9.84 -5.03 -3.18
C THR A 253 11.32 -5.27 -3.54
N ASP A 254 11.89 -4.46 -4.43
CA ASP A 254 13.32 -4.49 -4.76
C ASP A 254 14.17 -4.09 -3.54
N TRP A 255 13.77 -3.11 -2.73
CA TRP A 255 14.45 -2.80 -1.46
C TRP A 255 14.46 -4.00 -0.53
N ILE A 256 13.30 -4.62 -0.28
CA ILE A 256 13.19 -5.77 0.63
C ILE A 256 14.08 -6.95 0.18
N PHE A 257 14.09 -7.31 -1.10
CA PHE A 257 14.85 -8.47 -1.58
C PHE A 257 16.31 -8.18 -1.95
N LYS A 258 16.69 -6.93 -2.26
CA LYS A 258 17.98 -6.62 -2.88
C LYS A 258 18.85 -5.65 -2.10
N SER A 259 18.35 -4.99 -1.05
CA SER A 259 19.17 -4.07 -0.25
C SER A 259 20.29 -4.80 0.51
N GLY A 260 20.08 -6.07 0.84
CA GLY A 260 20.93 -6.83 1.76
C GLY A 260 20.62 -6.56 3.24
N GLU A 261 19.65 -5.69 3.54
CA GLU A 261 19.26 -5.36 4.92
C GLU A 261 18.50 -6.51 5.60
N PHE A 262 17.87 -7.40 4.84
CA PHE A 262 17.03 -8.49 5.36
C PHE A 262 17.60 -9.86 4.98
N PRO A 263 18.68 -10.33 5.64
CA PRO A 263 19.40 -11.55 5.21
C PRO A 263 18.56 -12.84 5.30
N SER A 264 17.50 -12.85 6.11
CA SER A 264 16.61 -14.00 6.27
C SER A 264 15.28 -13.86 5.53
N ILE A 265 15.12 -12.82 4.69
CA ILE A 265 13.86 -12.61 3.97
C ILE A 265 13.57 -13.80 3.04
N LYS A 266 12.36 -14.34 3.17
CA LYS A 266 11.89 -15.48 2.37
C LYS A 266 10.76 -15.08 1.45
N GLN A 267 9.80 -14.31 1.95
CA GLN A 267 8.54 -14.01 1.25
C GLN A 267 8.13 -12.54 1.42
N VAL A 268 7.50 -11.98 0.39
CA VAL A 268 6.78 -10.71 0.45
C VAL A 268 5.30 -10.94 0.13
N VAL A 269 4.40 -10.39 0.93
CA VAL A 269 2.96 -10.41 0.65
C VAL A 269 2.47 -8.98 0.40
N LEU A 270 1.83 -8.74 -0.74
CA LEU A 270 1.09 -7.49 -0.97
C LEU A 270 -0.38 -7.74 -0.63
N GLY A 271 -0.92 -6.99 0.33
CA GLY A 271 -2.26 -7.19 0.86
C GLY A 271 -3.10 -5.93 0.85
N GLY A 272 -4.36 -6.03 0.44
CA GLY A 272 -5.30 -4.92 0.49
C GLY A 272 -6.75 -5.38 0.49
N HIS A 273 -7.61 -4.59 1.14
CA HIS A 273 -9.07 -4.77 1.18
C HIS A 273 -9.78 -3.64 0.42
N SER A 274 -10.96 -3.91 -0.15
CA SER A 274 -11.75 -2.92 -0.88
C SER A 274 -10.96 -2.30 -2.03
N MET A 275 -10.75 -0.97 -2.04
CA MET A 275 -9.88 -0.31 -3.03
C MET A 275 -8.43 -0.80 -3.01
N GLY A 276 -7.90 -1.17 -1.84
CA GLY A 276 -6.59 -1.79 -1.71
C GLY A 276 -6.55 -3.16 -2.37
N GLY A 277 -7.65 -3.93 -2.29
CA GLY A 277 -7.81 -5.19 -3.00
C GLY A 277 -7.81 -5.00 -4.52
N GLN A 278 -8.45 -3.94 -5.01
CA GLN A 278 -8.36 -3.54 -6.42
C GLN A 278 -6.91 -3.24 -6.81
N ALA A 279 -6.18 -2.49 -5.97
CA ALA A 279 -4.79 -2.12 -6.23
C ALA A 279 -3.87 -3.34 -6.33
N VAL A 280 -3.98 -4.26 -5.36
CA VAL A 280 -3.20 -5.49 -5.33
C VAL A 280 -3.50 -6.37 -6.55
N GLN A 281 -4.78 -6.57 -6.89
CA GLN A 281 -5.16 -7.39 -8.04
C GLN A 281 -4.66 -6.78 -9.36
N ARG A 282 -4.87 -5.48 -9.56
CA ARG A 282 -4.46 -4.78 -10.78
C ARG A 282 -2.95 -4.70 -10.91
N TYR A 283 -2.22 -4.56 -9.80
CA TYR A 283 -0.76 -4.66 -9.80
C TYR A 283 -0.31 -6.07 -10.15
N ALA A 284 -0.87 -7.12 -9.55
CA ALA A 284 -0.54 -8.50 -9.89
C ALA A 284 -0.71 -8.81 -11.39
N VAL A 285 -1.76 -8.26 -12.03
CA VAL A 285 -1.99 -8.40 -13.49
C VAL A 285 -0.85 -7.79 -14.31
N LEU A 286 -0.46 -6.54 -14.03
CA LEU A 286 0.55 -5.84 -14.86
C LEU A 286 1.99 -5.99 -14.39
N LYS A 287 2.22 -6.45 -13.15
CA LYS A 287 3.54 -6.54 -12.53
C LYS A 287 4.49 -7.25 -13.48
N LYS A 288 5.65 -6.64 -13.71
CA LYS A 288 6.72 -7.20 -14.52
C LYS A 288 7.44 -8.32 -13.77
N THR A 289 7.93 -9.30 -14.53
CA THR A 289 8.68 -10.42 -13.97
C THR A 289 9.98 -9.93 -13.34
N LYS A 290 10.22 -10.31 -12.09
CA LYS A 290 11.50 -10.12 -11.38
C LYS A 290 11.98 -11.49 -10.88
N ALA A 291 13.27 -11.61 -10.63
CA ALA A 291 13.90 -12.88 -10.25
C ALA A 291 13.27 -13.52 -9.00
N TYR A 292 12.80 -12.71 -8.04
CA TYR A 292 12.20 -13.19 -6.79
C TYR A 292 10.70 -13.45 -6.87
N ASP A 293 10.06 -13.38 -8.05
CA ASP A 293 8.59 -13.37 -8.13
C ASP A 293 7.90 -14.64 -7.60
N ASP A 294 8.58 -15.78 -7.55
CA ASP A 294 8.07 -17.01 -6.91
C ASP A 294 7.94 -16.87 -5.38
N ASN A 295 8.60 -15.86 -4.80
CA ASN A 295 8.55 -15.49 -3.39
C ASN A 295 7.60 -14.31 -3.09
N VAL A 296 6.70 -13.99 -4.03
CA VAL A 296 5.73 -12.89 -3.88
C VAL A 296 4.31 -13.43 -3.90
N HIS A 297 3.56 -13.13 -2.85
CA HIS A 297 2.14 -13.46 -2.71
C HIS A 297 1.27 -12.19 -2.78
N PHE A 298 0.04 -12.36 -3.26
CA PHE A 298 -0.94 -11.28 -3.35
C PHE A 298 -2.21 -11.69 -2.60
N TRP A 299 -2.60 -10.94 -1.57
CA TRP A 299 -3.88 -11.11 -0.88
C TRP A 299 -4.86 -10.02 -1.31
N VAL A 300 -5.98 -10.44 -1.89
CA VAL A 300 -6.97 -9.59 -2.56
C VAL A 300 -8.31 -9.71 -1.84
N GLY A 301 -8.60 -8.78 -0.92
CA GLY A 301 -9.83 -8.77 -0.13
C GLY A 301 -10.93 -7.88 -0.71
N ASN A 302 -12.11 -8.43 -0.96
CA ASN A 302 -13.34 -7.75 -1.39
C ASN A 302 -13.14 -6.56 -2.39
N PRO A 303 -12.47 -6.72 -3.54
CA PRO A 303 -12.30 -5.63 -4.49
C PRO A 303 -13.63 -5.06 -4.99
N GLY A 304 -13.72 -3.73 -5.01
CA GLY A 304 -14.84 -2.99 -5.60
C GLY A 304 -15.04 -3.28 -7.08
N SER A 305 -13.98 -3.52 -7.84
CA SER A 305 -14.01 -3.93 -9.25
C SER A 305 -12.69 -4.61 -9.58
N TRP A 306 -12.64 -5.38 -10.66
CA TRP A 306 -11.42 -6.11 -11.05
C TRP A 306 -10.96 -5.72 -12.44
N ALA A 307 -9.66 -5.91 -12.72
CA ALA A 307 -9.16 -5.95 -14.08
C ALA A 307 -9.41 -7.35 -14.66
N TRP A 308 -10.37 -7.46 -15.57
CA TRP A 308 -10.66 -8.71 -16.28
C TRP A 308 -9.50 -9.10 -17.20
N LEU A 309 -9.27 -10.41 -17.29
CA LEU A 309 -8.21 -11.00 -18.11
C LEU A 309 -8.67 -11.27 -19.56
N ASP A 310 -9.98 -11.27 -19.79
CA ASP A 310 -10.61 -11.49 -21.08
C ASP A 310 -11.66 -10.41 -21.39
N ASP A 311 -12.28 -10.56 -22.56
CA ASP A 311 -13.28 -9.64 -23.07
C ASP A 311 -14.72 -10.13 -22.75
N GLN A 312 -14.86 -11.22 -21.97
CA GLN A 312 -16.15 -11.84 -21.66
C GLN A 312 -16.66 -11.40 -20.28
N ARG A 313 -17.58 -10.43 -20.28
CA ARG A 313 -18.29 -10.01 -19.06
C ARG A 313 -19.52 -10.90 -18.81
N PRO A 314 -19.82 -11.25 -17.55
CA PRO A 314 -21.00 -12.05 -17.20
C PRO A 314 -22.32 -11.31 -17.47
N TYR A 315 -22.33 -9.99 -17.32
CA TYR A 315 -23.53 -9.16 -17.51
C TYR A 315 -23.25 -8.11 -18.60
N GLN A 316 -23.96 -8.23 -19.73
CA GLN A 316 -23.77 -7.37 -20.89
C GLN A 316 -24.48 -6.02 -20.73
N ASN A 317 -23.85 -4.95 -21.20
CA ASN A 317 -24.43 -3.61 -21.26
C ASN A 317 -23.83 -2.83 -22.43
N GLU A 318 -24.54 -2.79 -23.55
CA GLU A 318 -24.08 -2.19 -24.81
C GLU A 318 -23.88 -0.66 -24.73
N THR A 319 -24.57 0.00 -23.79
CA THR A 319 -24.45 1.45 -23.58
C THR A 319 -23.19 1.83 -22.80
N CYS A 320 -22.58 0.86 -22.09
CA CYS A 320 -21.43 1.12 -21.25
C CYS A 320 -20.15 1.32 -22.08
N LYS A 321 -19.70 2.57 -22.25
CA LYS A 321 -18.45 2.87 -22.95
C LYS A 321 -17.23 2.62 -22.06
N GLY A 322 -16.16 2.12 -22.66
CA GLY A 322 -14.89 1.90 -21.96
C GLY A 322 -14.90 0.76 -20.94
N TRP A 323 -15.85 -0.19 -21.02
CA TRP A 323 -15.95 -1.36 -20.13
C TRP A 323 -14.69 -2.25 -20.11
N ASN A 324 -13.88 -2.17 -21.16
CA ASN A 324 -12.60 -2.89 -21.28
C ASN A 324 -11.37 -1.97 -21.23
N SER A 325 -11.54 -0.74 -20.77
CA SER A 325 -10.42 0.17 -20.48
C SER A 325 -9.71 -0.23 -19.18
N TRP A 326 -8.44 0.17 -19.08
CA TRP A 326 -7.57 -0.12 -17.94
C TRP A 326 -8.22 0.23 -16.60
N GLY A 327 -8.12 -0.69 -15.65
CA GLY A 327 -8.87 -0.70 -14.40
C GLY A 327 -10.00 -1.74 -14.40
N TYR A 328 -10.72 -1.88 -15.51
CA TYR A 328 -11.82 -2.86 -15.65
C TYR A 328 -11.47 -4.04 -16.57
N GLY A 329 -10.46 -3.86 -17.41
CA GLY A 329 -9.85 -4.86 -18.28
C GLY A 329 -8.65 -4.24 -19.00
N PHE A 330 -8.09 -4.88 -20.02
CA PHE A 330 -6.95 -4.33 -20.76
C PHE A 330 -7.01 -4.61 -22.26
N GLY A 331 -8.21 -4.82 -22.82
CA GLY A 331 -8.38 -4.95 -24.27
C GLY A 331 -8.12 -3.65 -25.03
N ASN A 332 -8.35 -2.49 -24.41
CA ASN A 332 -7.93 -1.21 -24.99
C ASN A 332 -6.49 -0.85 -24.56
N VAL A 333 -5.51 -1.23 -25.38
CA VAL A 333 -4.07 -0.99 -25.12
C VAL A 333 -3.75 0.48 -24.85
N SER A 334 -4.41 1.42 -25.55
CA SER A 334 -4.18 2.86 -25.37
C SER A 334 -4.53 3.35 -23.97
N SER A 335 -5.50 2.70 -23.31
CA SER A 335 -5.89 3.01 -21.93
C SER A 335 -4.92 2.46 -20.88
N VAL A 336 -4.15 1.41 -21.21
CA VAL A 336 -3.19 0.80 -20.30
C VAL A 336 -2.10 1.81 -19.92
N ILE A 337 -1.76 1.88 -18.64
CA ILE A 337 -0.72 2.76 -18.11
C ILE A 337 0.66 2.52 -18.76
N GLY A 338 1.47 3.58 -18.86
CA GLY A 338 2.79 3.51 -19.50
C GLY A 338 3.75 2.48 -18.89
N TYR A 339 3.52 2.08 -17.63
CA TYR A 339 4.25 1.01 -16.92
C TYR A 339 4.32 -0.30 -17.73
N ALA A 340 3.16 -0.79 -18.20
CA ALA A 340 3.05 -2.08 -18.90
C ALA A 340 2.42 -1.99 -20.30
N ARG A 341 2.10 -0.78 -20.81
CA ARG A 341 1.49 -0.61 -22.14
C ARG A 341 2.27 -1.33 -23.24
N ARG A 342 3.60 -1.30 -23.20
CA ARG A 342 4.44 -2.01 -24.18
C ARG A 342 4.30 -3.52 -24.08
N ASP A 343 4.27 -4.06 -22.86
CA ASP A 343 4.11 -5.49 -22.61
C ASP A 343 2.74 -5.96 -23.11
N VAL A 344 1.67 -5.23 -22.78
CA VAL A 344 0.29 -5.54 -23.24
C VAL A 344 0.17 -5.42 -24.76
N ASN A 345 0.79 -4.41 -25.38
CA ASN A 345 0.80 -4.24 -26.84
C ASN A 345 1.57 -5.37 -27.54
N ALA A 346 2.60 -5.92 -26.89
CA ALA A 346 3.41 -6.98 -27.45
C ALA A 346 2.70 -8.34 -27.39
N SER A 347 2.07 -8.69 -26.27
CA SER A 347 1.18 -9.85 -26.16
C SER A 347 0.29 -9.73 -24.92
N ARG A 348 -1.03 -9.76 -25.11
CA ARG A 348 -2.00 -9.82 -23.99
C ARG A 348 -1.95 -11.18 -23.31
N GLU A 349 -1.77 -12.23 -24.09
CA GLU A 349 -1.73 -13.63 -23.66
C GLU A 349 -0.57 -13.83 -22.67
N ALA A 350 0.62 -13.27 -22.96
CA ALA A 350 1.75 -13.33 -22.05
C ALA A 350 1.48 -12.63 -20.70
N ILE A 351 0.64 -11.59 -20.67
CA ILE A 351 0.22 -10.93 -19.41
C ILE A 351 -0.72 -11.84 -18.62
N VAL A 352 -1.67 -12.48 -19.31
CA VAL A 352 -2.61 -13.44 -18.71
C VAL A 352 -1.84 -14.62 -18.12
N GLU A 353 -0.95 -15.26 -18.88
CA GLU A 353 -0.16 -16.39 -18.40
C GLU A 353 0.75 -16.00 -17.25
N ARG A 354 1.41 -14.83 -17.32
CA ARG A 354 2.21 -14.31 -16.21
C ARG A 354 1.37 -14.05 -14.96
N PHE A 355 0.13 -13.59 -15.09
CA PHE A 355 -0.76 -13.44 -13.94
C PHE A 355 -1.16 -14.81 -13.36
N ARG A 356 -1.51 -15.76 -14.23
CA ARG A 356 -1.93 -17.11 -13.85
C ARG A 356 -0.84 -17.89 -13.11
N SER A 357 0.45 -17.65 -13.39
CA SER A 357 1.55 -18.30 -12.67
C SER A 357 1.79 -17.76 -11.26
N ARG A 358 1.29 -16.55 -10.94
CA ARG A 358 1.49 -15.90 -9.64
C ARG A 358 0.68 -16.54 -8.52
N LYS A 359 1.19 -16.40 -7.30
CA LYS A 359 0.48 -16.77 -6.07
C LYS A 359 -0.50 -15.68 -5.66
N VAL A 360 -1.75 -15.81 -6.10
CA VAL A 360 -2.82 -14.83 -5.85
C VAL A 360 -3.93 -15.48 -5.04
N HIS A 361 -4.24 -14.87 -3.90
CA HIS A 361 -5.20 -15.37 -2.93
C HIS A 361 -6.38 -14.40 -2.84
N TYR A 362 -7.53 -14.82 -3.37
CA TYR A 362 -8.75 -14.03 -3.40
C TYR A 362 -9.56 -14.28 -2.13
N ALA A 363 -9.90 -13.25 -1.39
CA ALA A 363 -10.73 -13.35 -0.19
C ALA A 363 -12.05 -12.60 -0.42
N ALA A 364 -13.17 -13.30 -0.27
CA ALA A 364 -14.52 -12.75 -0.44
C ALA A 364 -15.38 -12.97 0.81
N GLY A 365 -15.90 -11.89 1.38
CA GLY A 365 -16.84 -11.98 2.49
C GLY A 365 -18.20 -12.50 2.02
N LEU A 366 -18.70 -13.57 2.65
CA LEU A 366 -19.93 -14.25 2.24
C LEU A 366 -21.19 -13.36 2.42
N ALA A 367 -21.12 -12.30 3.23
CA ALA A 367 -22.17 -11.28 3.35
C ALA A 367 -21.81 -9.96 2.66
N ASP A 368 -20.76 -9.91 1.84
CA ASP A 368 -20.36 -8.69 1.14
C ASP A 368 -21.20 -8.48 -0.13
N LEU A 369 -22.47 -8.13 0.11
CA LEU A 369 -23.45 -7.82 -0.94
C LEU A 369 -23.46 -6.33 -1.31
N GLY A 370 -22.46 -5.57 -0.85
CA GLY A 370 -22.28 -4.15 -1.16
C GLY A 370 -22.08 -3.91 -2.66
N PRO A 371 -22.63 -2.81 -3.24
CA PRO A 371 -22.51 -2.53 -4.67
C PRO A 371 -21.09 -2.13 -5.11
N GLY A 372 -20.22 -1.76 -4.15
CA GLY A 372 -18.83 -1.40 -4.41
C GLY A 372 -18.68 -0.25 -5.41
N ASP A 373 -17.91 -0.49 -6.46
CA ASP A 373 -17.81 0.41 -7.61
C ASP A 373 -19.14 0.44 -8.39
N THR A 374 -19.77 1.61 -8.47
CA THR A 374 -21.11 1.77 -9.08
C THR A 374 -21.07 2.16 -10.55
N HIS A 375 -19.89 2.34 -11.15
CA HIS A 375 -19.78 2.65 -12.58
C HIS A 375 -20.27 1.48 -13.44
N CYS A 376 -20.74 1.76 -14.65
CA CYS A 376 -21.30 0.73 -15.53
C CYS A 376 -20.29 -0.39 -15.85
N GLN A 377 -19.00 -0.04 -15.95
CA GLN A 377 -17.92 -0.97 -16.26
C GLN A 377 -17.76 -2.02 -15.17
N ALA A 378 -17.90 -1.61 -13.90
CA ALA A 378 -17.93 -2.50 -12.75
C ALA A 378 -19.23 -3.30 -12.68
N LYS A 379 -20.39 -2.71 -13.00
CA LYS A 379 -21.67 -3.42 -12.98
C LYS A 379 -21.73 -4.59 -13.97
N MET A 380 -21.02 -4.50 -15.11
CA MET A 380 -20.89 -5.62 -16.05
C MET A 380 -20.17 -6.83 -15.46
N GLN A 381 -19.44 -6.65 -14.35
CA GLN A 381 -18.68 -7.69 -13.65
C GLN A 381 -19.52 -8.43 -12.61
N GLY A 382 -20.58 -7.81 -12.12
CA GLY A 382 -21.42 -8.27 -11.03
C GLY A 382 -22.10 -7.14 -10.27
N GLY A 383 -23.20 -7.48 -9.62
CA GLY A 383 -24.04 -6.55 -8.88
C GLY A 383 -23.44 -6.10 -7.55
N SER A 384 -22.70 -6.99 -6.88
CA SER A 384 -22.09 -6.79 -5.56
C SER A 384 -20.63 -7.26 -5.51
N HIS A 385 -19.91 -7.00 -4.41
CA HIS A 385 -18.54 -7.51 -4.22
C HIS A 385 -18.47 -9.04 -4.32
N LEU A 386 -19.36 -9.76 -3.65
CA LEU A 386 -19.40 -11.23 -3.67
C LEU A 386 -19.72 -11.80 -5.06
N ASP A 387 -20.67 -11.18 -5.78
CA ASP A 387 -20.98 -11.54 -7.17
C ASP A 387 -19.77 -11.31 -8.09
N ARG A 388 -19.12 -10.14 -7.99
CA ARG A 388 -17.92 -9.84 -8.79
C ARG A 388 -16.76 -10.79 -8.52
N ALA A 389 -16.53 -11.14 -7.26
CA ALA A 389 -15.46 -12.06 -6.87
C ALA A 389 -15.69 -13.46 -7.46
N SER A 390 -16.89 -14.01 -7.30
CA SER A 390 -17.24 -15.32 -7.86
C SER A 390 -17.20 -15.31 -9.39
N GLN A 391 -17.71 -14.27 -10.05
CA GLN A 391 -17.64 -14.15 -11.51
C GLN A 391 -16.20 -14.02 -12.04
N PHE A 392 -15.32 -13.33 -11.31
CA PHE A 392 -13.90 -13.27 -11.65
C PHE A 392 -13.23 -14.65 -11.49
N VAL A 393 -13.53 -15.39 -10.43
CA VAL A 393 -13.01 -16.77 -10.23
C VAL A 393 -13.49 -17.72 -11.34
N LEU A 394 -14.78 -17.65 -11.71
CA LEU A 394 -15.33 -18.42 -12.82
C LEU A 394 -14.66 -18.05 -14.16
N SER A 395 -14.26 -16.79 -14.36
CA SER A 395 -13.52 -16.40 -15.56
C SER A 395 -12.13 -17.02 -15.63
N LEU A 396 -11.43 -17.13 -14.50
CA LEU A 396 -10.15 -17.85 -14.44
C LEU A 396 -10.31 -19.32 -14.86
N GLY A 397 -11.40 -19.98 -14.45
CA GLY A 397 -11.72 -21.34 -14.86
C GLY A 397 -11.89 -21.50 -16.38
N ARG A 398 -12.50 -20.52 -17.05
CA ARG A 398 -12.65 -20.52 -18.51
C ARG A 398 -11.33 -20.31 -19.26
N LEU A 399 -10.35 -19.69 -18.61
CA LEU A 399 -9.03 -19.38 -19.18
C LEU A 399 -8.02 -20.53 -18.97
N GLY A 400 -8.43 -21.78 -19.19
CA GLY A 400 -7.56 -22.95 -19.04
C GLY A 400 -7.50 -23.53 -17.63
N GLY A 401 -8.64 -23.52 -16.91
CA GLY A 401 -8.77 -24.05 -15.55
C GLY A 401 -8.40 -23.05 -14.46
N PHE A 402 -8.75 -23.34 -13.21
CA PHE A 402 -8.34 -22.48 -12.10
C PHE A 402 -6.82 -22.66 -11.82
N PRO A 403 -6.03 -21.58 -11.71
CA PRO A 403 -4.58 -21.72 -11.54
C PRO A 403 -4.20 -22.40 -10.23
N PRO A 404 -3.27 -23.38 -10.23
CA PRO A 404 -2.95 -24.19 -9.05
C PRO A 404 -2.26 -23.42 -7.92
N ASN A 405 -1.61 -22.31 -8.24
CA ASN A 405 -0.93 -21.45 -7.26
C ASN A 405 -1.85 -20.37 -6.66
N GLN A 406 -3.12 -20.34 -7.07
CA GLN A 406 -4.09 -19.35 -6.63
C GLN A 406 -5.12 -19.98 -5.72
N THR A 407 -5.84 -19.16 -4.95
CA THR A 407 -6.88 -19.64 -4.02
C THR A 407 -8.10 -18.72 -4.05
N PHE A 408 -9.27 -19.29 -3.76
CA PHE A 408 -10.49 -18.52 -3.50
C PHE A 408 -11.00 -18.87 -2.10
N ASP A 409 -10.76 -17.95 -1.18
CA ASP A 409 -11.08 -18.08 0.23
C ASP A 409 -12.38 -17.29 0.51
N VAL A 410 -13.52 -18.00 0.45
CA VAL A 410 -14.81 -17.45 0.90
C VAL A 410 -14.83 -17.43 2.42
N ILE A 411 -15.14 -16.27 3.00
CA ILE A 411 -15.08 -16.02 4.45
C ILE A 411 -16.51 -15.86 4.97
N ALA A 412 -16.97 -16.85 5.72
CA ALA A 412 -18.23 -16.76 6.47
C ALA A 412 -18.10 -15.75 7.61
N GLY A 413 -19.22 -15.14 8.02
CA GLY A 413 -19.21 -14.20 9.12
C GLY A 413 -18.40 -12.93 8.82
N THR A 414 -18.26 -12.55 7.55
CA THR A 414 -17.72 -11.23 7.14
C THR A 414 -18.57 -10.62 6.01
N SER A 415 -18.67 -9.28 6.04
CA SER A 415 -19.21 -8.46 4.94
C SER A 415 -18.09 -7.52 4.42
N HIS A 416 -18.40 -6.29 4.02
CA HIS A 416 -17.41 -5.30 3.56
C HIS A 416 -16.58 -4.67 4.70
N GLN A 417 -16.04 -5.50 5.59
CA GLN A 417 -15.37 -5.08 6.83
C GLN A 417 -13.88 -5.40 6.75
N ASP A 418 -13.02 -4.39 6.89
CA ASP A 418 -11.57 -4.54 6.65
C ASP A 418 -10.90 -5.48 7.67
N TYR A 419 -10.96 -5.16 8.97
CA TYR A 419 -10.31 -5.95 10.01
C TYR A 419 -10.85 -7.38 10.10
N PRO A 420 -12.18 -7.64 10.11
CA PRO A 420 -12.72 -8.99 10.06
C PRO A 420 -12.23 -9.80 8.86
N MET A 421 -12.09 -9.19 7.67
CA MET A 421 -11.57 -9.86 6.49
C MET A 421 -10.07 -10.17 6.60
N ILE A 422 -9.26 -9.23 7.10
CA ILE A 422 -7.81 -9.39 7.26
C ILE A 422 -7.48 -10.45 8.33
N ARG A 423 -8.22 -10.44 9.45
CA ARG A 423 -7.97 -11.35 10.60
C ARG A 423 -8.58 -12.74 10.46
N ALA A 424 -9.44 -12.98 9.47
CA ALA A 424 -10.08 -14.28 9.29
C ALA A 424 -9.03 -15.40 9.11
N ASP A 425 -9.29 -16.59 9.63
CA ASP A 425 -8.29 -17.68 9.65
C ASP A 425 -7.73 -18.00 8.26
N LYS A 426 -8.59 -18.04 7.23
CA LYS A 426 -8.14 -18.21 5.85
C LYS A 426 -7.24 -17.07 5.39
N SER A 427 -7.57 -15.82 5.68
CA SER A 427 -6.72 -14.67 5.34
C SER A 427 -5.40 -14.70 6.11
N VAL A 428 -5.42 -15.00 7.41
CA VAL A 428 -4.20 -15.17 8.23
C VAL A 428 -3.31 -16.26 7.64
N GLN A 429 -3.90 -17.38 7.20
CA GLN A 429 -3.17 -18.44 6.52
C GLN A 429 -2.47 -17.92 5.25
N ARG A 430 -3.12 -17.10 4.42
CA ARG A 430 -2.51 -16.57 3.19
C ARG A 430 -1.51 -15.45 3.44
N ILE A 431 -1.80 -14.55 4.37
CA ILE A 431 -0.99 -13.36 4.64
C ILE A 431 0.26 -13.74 5.43
N PHE A 432 0.13 -14.54 6.49
CA PHE A 432 1.21 -14.75 7.46
C PHE A 432 1.85 -16.14 7.42
N LEU A 433 1.10 -17.20 7.08
CA LEU A 433 1.55 -18.58 7.35
C LEU A 433 1.98 -19.38 6.11
N SER A 434 1.27 -19.22 4.99
CA SER A 434 1.53 -19.98 3.77
C SER A 434 2.94 -19.70 3.27
N ASP A 435 3.76 -20.73 3.07
CA ASP A 435 5.16 -20.61 2.67
C ASP A 435 6.06 -19.80 3.62
N PHE A 436 5.68 -19.62 4.89
CA PHE A 436 6.44 -18.77 5.83
C PHE A 436 7.91 -19.17 5.95
N ASN A 437 8.17 -20.48 6.04
CA ASN A 437 9.53 -21.01 6.17
C ASN A 437 10.19 -21.39 4.84
N THR A 438 9.53 -21.15 3.70
CA THR A 438 9.98 -21.58 2.38
C THR A 438 10.63 -20.43 1.63
N SER A 439 11.74 -20.70 0.93
CA SER A 439 12.31 -19.80 -0.07
C SER A 439 12.36 -20.55 -1.41
N PHE A 440 11.70 -20.00 -2.42
CA PHE A 440 11.67 -20.55 -3.77
C PHE A 440 12.87 -20.06 -4.57
N PRO A 441 13.41 -20.89 -5.50
CA PRO A 441 14.50 -20.49 -6.37
C PRO A 441 14.17 -19.21 -7.15
N LEU A 442 15.22 -18.44 -7.46
CA LEU A 442 15.06 -17.27 -8.32
C LEU A 442 14.74 -17.71 -9.76
N LEU A 443 13.81 -17.00 -10.39
CA LEU A 443 13.49 -17.17 -11.81
C LEU A 443 14.71 -16.84 -12.67
N ALA A 444 15.11 -17.80 -13.52
CA ALA A 444 16.19 -17.60 -14.48
C ALA A 444 15.79 -16.64 -15.61
N ASN A 445 14.53 -16.70 -16.05
CA ASN A 445 14.02 -15.82 -17.10
C ASN A 445 13.16 -14.70 -16.50
N THR A 446 13.64 -13.46 -16.60
CA THR A 446 12.92 -12.26 -16.19
C THR A 446 12.49 -11.38 -17.35
N THR A 447 12.54 -11.89 -18.59
CA THR A 447 12.11 -11.12 -19.78
C THR A 447 10.61 -10.89 -19.78
N ASN A 448 10.22 -9.71 -20.22
CA ASN A 448 8.84 -9.31 -20.43
C ASN A 448 8.61 -9.04 -21.92
N PRO A 449 7.39 -9.27 -22.44
CA PRO A 449 7.12 -9.21 -23.89
C PRO A 449 7.39 -7.82 -24.49
N GLY A 450 7.31 -6.75 -23.69
CA GLY A 450 7.58 -5.37 -24.11
C GLY A 450 9.03 -4.89 -23.91
N ASP A 451 9.93 -5.78 -23.47
CA ASP A 451 11.34 -5.46 -23.28
C ASP A 451 12.02 -5.17 -24.62
N ARG A 452 12.88 -4.15 -24.65
CA ARG A 452 13.63 -3.83 -25.85
C ARG A 452 14.80 -4.80 -25.96
N PRO A 453 15.09 -5.35 -27.15
CA PRO A 453 16.34 -6.07 -27.34
C PRO A 453 17.52 -5.14 -26.99
N PRO A 454 18.61 -5.69 -26.43
CA PRO A 454 19.83 -4.92 -26.26
C PRO A 454 20.19 -4.28 -27.60
N ARG A 455 20.39 -2.95 -27.62
CA ARG A 455 20.85 -2.30 -28.85
C ARG A 455 22.17 -2.95 -29.23
N PRO A 456 22.36 -3.44 -30.48
CA PRO A 456 23.65 -3.99 -30.88
C PRO A 456 24.69 -2.88 -30.65
N HIS A 457 25.68 -3.19 -29.82
CA HIS A 457 26.81 -2.31 -29.63
C HIS A 457 27.44 -2.10 -31.01
N ARG A 458 27.37 -0.86 -31.50
CA ARG A 458 28.15 -0.42 -32.66
C ARG A 458 29.61 -0.82 -32.38
N ASN A 459 30.15 -1.75 -33.19
CA ASN A 459 31.49 -2.34 -33.13
C ASN A 459 32.46 -1.60 -32.19
N SER A 460 32.61 -2.12 -30.96
CA SER A 460 33.79 -1.84 -30.15
C SER A 460 34.62 -3.12 -30.14
N THR A 461 35.76 -3.07 -30.82
CA THR A 461 36.74 -4.15 -30.96
C THR A 461 37.52 -4.37 -29.67
N HIS A 462 36.83 -4.72 -28.58
CA HIS A 462 37.49 -5.17 -27.35
C HIS A 462 36.94 -6.52 -26.91
N HIS A 463 37.78 -7.55 -27.06
CA HIS A 463 37.57 -8.88 -26.52
C HIS A 463 37.22 -8.82 -25.04
N HIS A 464 36.14 -9.51 -24.65
CA HIS A 464 35.69 -9.62 -23.27
C HIS A 464 36.05 -11.01 -22.73
N ASP A 465 36.90 -11.05 -21.70
CA ASP A 465 37.16 -12.25 -20.89
C ASP A 465 35.94 -12.55 -20.00
N PRO A 466 35.41 -13.80 -19.95
CA PRO A 466 34.23 -14.15 -19.16
C PRO A 466 34.48 -14.33 -17.65
N THR A 467 35.72 -14.22 -17.16
CA THR A 467 36.06 -14.65 -15.78
C THR A 467 36.16 -13.55 -14.73
N GLN A 468 35.87 -12.28 -15.06
CA GLN A 468 35.86 -11.19 -14.07
C GLN A 468 34.55 -10.38 -14.07
N PRO A 469 33.74 -10.46 -12.99
CA PRO A 469 32.61 -9.57 -12.84
C PRO A 469 33.11 -8.15 -12.55
N LYS A 470 32.96 -7.23 -13.51
CA LYS A 470 33.25 -5.82 -13.28
C LYS A 470 32.27 -5.27 -12.23
N LEU A 471 32.80 -4.82 -11.10
CA LEU A 471 32.10 -3.91 -10.20
C LEU A 471 31.51 -2.76 -11.02
N LYS A 472 30.23 -2.45 -10.80
CA LYS A 472 29.61 -1.23 -11.33
C LYS A 472 30.25 -0.02 -10.62
N MET A 473 31.38 0.43 -11.12
CA MET A 473 32.00 1.67 -10.69
C MET A 473 31.18 2.84 -11.26
N PHE A 474 30.67 3.70 -10.39
CA PHE A 474 29.92 4.92 -10.73
C PHE A 474 30.74 5.96 -11.52
N ALA A 475 32.04 5.74 -11.72
CA ALA A 475 32.91 6.59 -12.52
C ALA A 475 33.17 5.97 -13.90
N THR A 476 32.41 6.38 -14.93
CA THR A 476 32.76 6.05 -16.32
C THR A 476 33.86 6.99 -16.84
N PRO A 477 34.64 6.62 -17.89
CA PRO A 477 35.68 7.49 -18.45
C PRO A 477 35.18 8.89 -18.82
N LYS A 478 33.91 9.00 -19.24
CA LYS A 478 33.25 10.28 -19.51
C LYS A 478 33.11 11.15 -18.26
N HIS A 479 32.75 10.56 -17.11
CA HIS A 479 32.67 11.29 -15.84
C HIS A 479 34.06 11.74 -15.36
N ARG A 480 35.10 10.92 -15.57
CA ARG A 480 36.48 11.30 -15.25
C ARG A 480 36.96 12.48 -16.09
N ILE A 481 36.66 12.49 -17.40
CA ILE A 481 37.00 13.62 -18.28
C ILE A 481 36.27 14.89 -17.86
N ILE A 482 34.97 14.80 -17.53
CA ILE A 482 34.19 15.95 -17.06
C ILE A 482 34.73 16.48 -15.73
N ALA A 483 35.05 15.60 -14.77
CA ALA A 483 35.61 15.99 -13.48
C ALA A 483 36.99 16.62 -13.63
N THR A 484 37.87 16.06 -14.47
CA THR A 484 39.19 16.65 -14.76
C THR A 484 39.05 18.00 -15.48
N GLY A 485 38.08 18.13 -16.39
CA GLY A 485 37.79 19.38 -17.07
C GLY A 485 37.27 20.47 -16.11
N LEU A 486 36.36 20.13 -15.20
CA LEU A 486 35.87 21.04 -14.16
C LEU A 486 36.98 21.44 -13.20
N LEU A 487 37.79 20.49 -12.73
CA LEU A 487 38.90 20.78 -11.81
C LEU A 487 39.96 21.66 -12.50
N GLY A 488 40.39 21.28 -13.71
CA GLY A 488 41.37 22.03 -14.48
C GLY A 488 40.89 23.43 -14.86
N GLY A 489 39.61 23.55 -15.27
CA GLY A 489 38.98 24.85 -15.56
C GLY A 489 38.89 25.75 -14.34
N SER A 490 38.55 25.19 -13.17
CA SER A 490 38.48 25.94 -11.90
C SER A 490 39.85 26.46 -11.48
N VAL A 491 40.89 25.62 -11.56
CA VAL A 491 42.26 26.00 -11.21
C VAL A 491 42.78 27.07 -12.18
N LEU A 492 42.54 26.90 -13.49
CA LEU A 492 42.95 27.87 -14.49
C LEU A 492 42.24 29.22 -14.29
N PHE A 493 40.94 29.21 -13.98
CA PHE A 493 40.19 30.43 -13.69
C PHE A 493 40.76 31.16 -12.47
N VAL A 494 41.05 30.46 -11.38
CA VAL A 494 41.66 31.05 -10.18
C VAL A 494 43.03 31.67 -10.51
N ILE A 495 43.88 30.95 -11.24
CA ILE A 495 45.20 31.46 -11.64
C ILE A 495 45.06 32.73 -12.50
N ILE A 496 44.20 32.70 -13.52
CA ILE A 496 43.99 33.87 -14.39
C ILE A 496 43.42 35.03 -13.56
N PHE A 497 42.36 34.80 -12.79
CA PHE A 497 41.68 35.82 -12.00
C PHE A 497 42.65 36.55 -11.05
N PHE A 498 43.45 35.81 -10.27
CA PHE A 498 44.42 36.40 -9.34
C PHE A 498 45.68 36.95 -10.01
N SER A 499 46.01 36.50 -11.22
CA SER A 499 47.14 37.05 -12.00
C SER A 499 46.74 38.34 -12.74
N THR A 500 45.46 38.50 -13.11
CA THR A 500 44.94 39.70 -13.77
C THR A 500 44.47 40.78 -12.79
N LEU A 501 44.10 40.41 -11.56
CA LEU A 501 43.68 41.34 -10.51
C LEU A 501 44.65 42.52 -10.30
N PRO A 502 45.98 42.32 -10.20
CA PRO A 502 46.96 43.41 -10.06
C PRO A 502 47.10 44.31 -11.29
N LEU A 503 46.63 43.86 -12.46
CA LEU A 503 46.65 44.65 -13.70
C LEU A 503 45.38 45.50 -13.88
N ILE A 504 44.29 45.11 -13.22
CA ILE A 504 42.99 45.79 -13.27
C ILE A 504 42.84 46.79 -12.12
N PHE A 505 43.40 46.48 -10.95
CA PHE A 505 43.43 47.36 -9.79
C PHE A 505 44.86 47.87 -9.61
N GLY A 506 45.12 49.12 -9.99
CA GLY A 506 46.37 49.80 -9.63
C GLY A 506 46.42 50.06 -8.12
N ASP A 507 47.63 50.05 -7.55
CA ASP A 507 47.85 50.35 -6.14
C ASP A 507 47.18 51.67 -5.76
N ASN A 508 46.24 51.61 -4.81
CA ASN A 508 45.62 52.81 -4.23
C ASN A 508 46.50 53.41 -3.11
N TYR A 509 47.82 53.23 -3.24
CA TYR A 509 48.83 53.68 -2.29
C TYR A 509 49.36 55.05 -2.73
N ASP A 510 48.86 56.10 -2.11
CA ASP A 510 49.44 57.45 -2.21
C ASP A 510 50.41 57.65 -1.05
N GLU A 511 51.70 57.47 -1.36
CA GLU A 511 52.80 57.63 -0.40
C GLU A 511 52.82 59.03 0.24
N ARG A 512 52.32 60.05 -0.45
CA ARG A 512 52.24 61.41 0.06
C ARG A 512 51.16 61.54 1.15
N MET A 513 50.00 60.93 0.93
CA MET A 513 48.92 60.87 1.93
C MET A 513 49.34 60.07 3.17
N TYR A 514 50.05 58.95 2.98
CA TYR A 514 50.55 58.13 4.10
C TYR A 514 51.57 58.89 4.98
N GLN A 515 52.50 59.63 4.35
CA GLN A 515 53.46 60.45 5.09
C GLN A 515 52.80 61.63 5.82
N ILE A 516 51.76 62.24 5.22
CA ILE A 516 50.96 63.28 5.87
C ILE A 516 50.23 62.72 7.10
N GLU A 517 49.58 61.57 6.98
CA GLU A 517 48.88 60.90 8.10
C GLU A 517 49.86 60.50 9.22
N MET A 518 51.03 59.96 8.88
CA MET A 518 52.04 59.61 9.88
C MET A 518 52.62 60.86 10.57
N SER A 519 52.76 61.98 9.85
CA SER A 519 53.22 63.25 10.43
C SER A 519 52.17 63.93 11.32
N SER A 520 50.88 63.77 11.01
CA SER A 520 49.78 64.29 11.83
C SER A 520 49.59 63.43 13.10
N ARG A 521 49.72 62.10 13.00
CA ARG A 521 49.71 61.20 14.16
C ARG A 521 50.88 61.48 15.11
N ARG A 522 52.09 61.76 14.61
CA ARG A 522 53.22 62.14 15.48
C ARG A 522 52.99 63.45 16.24
N ARG A 523 52.27 64.41 15.66
CA ARG A 523 51.91 65.69 16.31
C ARG A 523 50.78 65.60 17.33
N LEU A 524 50.00 64.52 17.32
CA LEU A 524 48.94 64.28 18.30
C LEU A 524 49.42 63.52 19.54
N ILE A 525 50.66 63.01 19.52
CA ILE A 525 51.27 62.18 20.59
C ILE A 525 52.44 62.92 21.28
N SER A 526 52.80 64.12 20.77
CA SER A 526 53.70 65.11 21.41
C SER A 526 52.88 66.25 21.98
#